data_AF-W9H840-F1
#
_entry.id   AF-W9H840-F1
#
_cell.length_a   1.000
_cell.length_b   1.000
_cell.length_c   1.000
_cell.angle_alpha   90.00
_cell.angle_beta   90.00
_cell.angle_gamma   90.00
#
_symmetry.space_group_name_H-M   'P 1'
#
loop_
_entity.id
_entity.type
_entity.pdbx_description
1 polymer ?
#
loop_
_entity_poly.entity_id
_entity_poly.type
_entity_poly.pdbx_seq_one_letter_code
_entity_poly.pdbx_strand_id
1 'polypeptide(L)'
;MKSTATVRGLDGLVAAGALTPERAAALGRVADRYAIAVTPHVLGQLDGADPTGPLARQYLPSTSELETLPEELADPIGDGAHSPVKGIVHRYPDRVLLKALHACPVYCRFCFRREMVGPGGEALDGEELAAALSYIASREEIWEVILTGGDPLMLAPRRLAAIVAALDAMPHVGVIRLHSRVPVADPARVDDALVASLKAADTAVWLAVHCNHPDELTGEAKAALARLADAGIPLVGQTVLLRGVNDDAAVLEALFRGLVRARVKPYYLHHGDLAPGTSHFRTSLDDGRRLMKRLRGRVSGLCQPTYVLDIPGGHGKAPVGPDYLTGDAGTGHTVEDYQGNRHAYPPKRG
;
A
#
# COMPACT_ATOMS: atom_id res chain seq x y z
N MET A 1 25.50 -0.96 -18.01
CA MET A 1 25.95 -0.30 -16.77
C MET A 1 24.72 -0.10 -15.89
N LYS A 2 24.66 -0.66 -14.68
CA LYS A 2 23.43 -0.55 -13.85
C LYS A 2 23.20 0.91 -13.47
N SER A 3 22.00 1.44 -13.74
CA SER A 3 21.66 2.85 -13.45
C SER A 3 21.84 3.14 -11.96
N THR A 4 22.47 4.25 -11.60
CA THR A 4 22.62 4.71 -10.21
C THR A 4 21.52 5.67 -9.77
N ALA A 5 20.68 6.12 -10.70
CA ALA A 5 19.56 7.02 -10.45
C ALA A 5 18.22 6.38 -10.82
N THR A 6 17.12 6.87 -10.23
CA THR A 6 15.77 6.49 -10.60
C THR A 6 15.53 6.78 -12.07
N VAL A 7 15.18 5.74 -12.82
CA VAL A 7 14.85 5.82 -14.24
C VAL A 7 13.44 6.36 -14.39
N ARG A 8 13.27 7.31 -15.31
CA ARG A 8 11.99 7.95 -15.60
C ARG A 8 11.70 7.90 -17.10
N GLY A 9 10.42 7.77 -17.45
CA GLY A 9 9.97 7.71 -18.83
C GLY A 9 10.39 6.44 -19.58
N LEU A 10 9.94 6.31 -20.83
CA LEU A 10 10.18 5.14 -21.67
C LEU A 10 11.63 5.07 -22.15
N ASP A 11 12.22 6.18 -22.59
CA ASP A 11 13.61 6.23 -23.05
C ASP A 11 14.59 5.77 -21.98
N GLY A 12 14.35 6.17 -20.73
CA GLY A 12 15.13 5.72 -19.59
C GLY A 12 15.02 4.21 -19.36
N LEU A 13 13.81 3.64 -19.51
CA LEU A 13 13.61 2.18 -19.38
C LEU A 13 14.30 1.41 -20.51
N VAL A 14 14.31 1.96 -21.73
CA VAL A 14 15.07 1.38 -22.87
C VAL A 14 16.56 1.44 -22.61
N ALA A 15 17.08 2.60 -22.18
CA ALA A 15 18.50 2.76 -21.86
C ALA A 15 18.96 1.83 -20.71
N ALA A 16 18.07 1.52 -19.78
CA ALA A 16 18.31 0.58 -18.68
C ALA A 16 18.14 -0.90 -19.07
N GLY A 17 17.69 -1.21 -20.30
CA GLY A 17 17.43 -2.58 -20.77
C GLY A 17 16.15 -3.21 -20.21
N ALA A 18 15.31 -2.44 -19.52
CA ALA A 18 14.04 -2.92 -18.96
C ALA A 18 12.92 -3.01 -20.01
N LEU A 19 13.05 -2.31 -21.13
CA LEU A 19 12.17 -2.38 -22.29
C LEU A 19 12.97 -2.42 -23.59
N THR A 20 12.42 -3.07 -24.62
CA THR A 20 12.96 -2.94 -25.98
C THR A 20 12.43 -1.66 -26.64
N PRO A 21 13.14 -1.07 -27.62
CA PRO A 21 12.65 0.09 -28.36
C PRO A 21 11.27 -0.13 -29.00
N GLU A 22 11.01 -1.34 -29.51
CA GLU A 22 9.73 -1.69 -30.15
C GLU A 22 8.59 -1.67 -29.12
N ARG A 23 8.82 -2.22 -27.92
CA ARG A 23 7.83 -2.17 -26.83
C ARG A 23 7.61 -0.75 -26.35
N ALA A 24 8.67 0.05 -26.22
CA ALA A 24 8.56 1.44 -25.81
C ALA A 24 7.73 2.28 -26.81
N ALA A 25 7.90 2.06 -28.11
CA ALA A 25 7.13 2.76 -29.15
C ALA A 25 5.60 2.54 -29.00
N ALA A 26 5.17 1.36 -28.59
CA ALA A 26 3.76 1.05 -28.36
C ALA A 26 3.17 1.68 -27.08
N LEU A 27 4.02 2.21 -26.18
CA LEU A 27 3.65 2.67 -24.84
C LEU A 27 3.59 4.20 -24.72
N GLY A 28 3.85 4.96 -25.80
CA GLY A 28 3.85 6.42 -25.79
C GLY A 28 2.58 7.01 -25.15
N ARG A 29 1.41 6.57 -25.61
CA ARG A 29 0.11 7.01 -25.04
C ARG A 29 -0.07 6.69 -23.56
N VAL A 30 0.56 5.61 -23.07
CA VAL A 30 0.53 5.25 -21.64
C VAL A 30 1.41 6.21 -20.84
N ALA A 31 2.60 6.50 -21.36
CA ALA A 31 3.56 7.41 -20.73
C ALA A 31 3.09 8.88 -20.73
N ASP A 32 2.28 9.28 -21.73
CA ASP A 32 1.64 10.60 -21.77
C ASP A 32 0.64 10.80 -20.63
N ARG A 33 -0.05 9.71 -20.23
CA ARG A 33 -1.08 9.76 -19.18
C ARG A 33 -0.54 9.44 -17.80
N TYR A 34 0.39 8.50 -17.69
CA TYR A 34 0.79 7.92 -16.41
C TYR A 34 2.30 7.98 -16.22
N ALA A 35 2.69 8.59 -15.12
CA ALA A 35 4.06 8.71 -14.70
C ALA A 35 4.81 7.37 -14.65
N ILE A 36 6.09 7.40 -15.02
CA ILE A 36 6.99 6.26 -14.96
C ILE A 36 8.18 6.64 -14.09
N ALA A 37 8.42 5.85 -13.05
CA ALA A 37 9.59 5.92 -12.21
C ALA A 37 9.91 4.51 -11.71
N VAL A 38 11.16 4.07 -11.90
CA VAL A 38 11.66 2.78 -11.42
C VAL A 38 13.05 3.01 -10.82
N THR A 39 13.24 2.60 -9.57
CA THR A 39 14.50 2.79 -8.85
C THR A 39 15.58 1.83 -9.36
N PRO A 40 16.87 2.13 -9.14
CA PRO A 40 17.96 1.18 -9.37
C PRO A 40 17.74 -0.18 -8.69
N HIS A 41 17.21 -0.17 -7.46
CA HIS A 41 16.93 -1.39 -6.72
C HIS A 41 15.89 -2.28 -7.43
N VAL A 42 14.79 -1.69 -7.88
CA VAL A 42 13.75 -2.44 -8.61
C VAL A 42 14.26 -2.87 -10.00
N LEU A 43 14.99 -2.02 -10.71
CA LEU A 43 15.61 -2.42 -11.99
C LEU A 43 16.55 -3.61 -11.83
N GLY A 44 17.32 -3.66 -10.73
CA GLY A 44 18.17 -4.80 -10.41
C GLY A 44 17.40 -6.10 -10.20
N GLN A 45 16.16 -6.04 -9.73
CA GLN A 45 15.26 -7.20 -9.61
C GLN A 45 14.62 -7.60 -10.95
N LEU A 46 14.47 -6.64 -11.88
CA LEU A 46 13.94 -6.89 -13.22
C LEU A 46 15.01 -7.44 -14.19
N ASP A 47 16.29 -7.29 -13.86
CA ASP A 47 17.42 -7.81 -14.63
C ASP A 47 17.38 -9.35 -14.69
N GLY A 48 17.10 -9.89 -15.88
CA GLY A 48 16.94 -11.33 -16.10
C GLY A 48 15.60 -11.92 -15.63
N ALA A 49 14.69 -11.10 -15.09
CA ALA A 49 13.35 -11.55 -14.73
C ALA A 49 12.44 -11.69 -15.97
N ASP A 50 11.37 -12.48 -15.82
CA ASP A 50 10.34 -12.57 -16.85
C ASP A 50 9.70 -11.18 -17.07
N PRO A 51 9.77 -10.61 -18.28
CA PRO A 51 9.21 -9.29 -18.59
C PRO A 51 7.67 -9.24 -18.52
N THR A 52 7.01 -10.39 -18.37
CA THR A 52 5.57 -10.55 -18.14
C THR A 52 5.24 -11.07 -16.73
N GLY A 53 6.28 -11.31 -15.92
CA GLY A 53 6.19 -11.84 -14.57
C GLY A 53 5.64 -10.84 -13.54
N PRO A 54 5.44 -11.31 -12.29
CA PRO A 54 4.75 -10.55 -11.25
C PRO A 54 5.44 -9.24 -10.90
N LEU A 55 6.78 -9.21 -10.82
CA LEU A 55 7.52 -7.97 -10.56
C LEU A 55 7.39 -6.98 -11.73
N ALA A 56 7.61 -7.43 -12.96
CA ALA A 56 7.53 -6.57 -14.15
C ALA A 56 6.16 -5.89 -14.25
N ARG A 57 5.08 -6.63 -14.03
CA ARG A 57 3.70 -6.10 -14.04
C ARG A 57 3.49 -4.95 -13.04
N GLN A 58 4.16 -4.97 -11.90
CA GLN A 58 3.99 -3.92 -10.89
C GLN A 58 4.65 -2.58 -11.26
N TYR A 59 5.66 -2.59 -12.13
CA TYR A 59 6.54 -1.43 -12.37
C TYR A 59 6.69 -1.02 -13.84
N LEU A 60 6.52 -1.93 -14.80
CA LEU A 60 6.68 -1.66 -16.22
C LEU A 60 5.32 -1.39 -16.89
N PRO A 61 5.19 -0.33 -17.71
CA PRO A 61 3.94 0.03 -18.34
C PRO A 61 3.42 -1.02 -19.33
N SER A 62 2.09 -1.11 -19.44
CA SER A 62 1.38 -1.98 -20.39
C SER A 62 0.36 -1.18 -21.20
N THR A 63 0.11 -1.58 -22.45
CA THR A 63 -0.96 -1.01 -23.29
C THR A 63 -2.35 -1.26 -22.72
N SER A 64 -2.53 -2.29 -21.90
CA SER A 64 -3.79 -2.55 -21.16
C SER A 64 -4.17 -1.42 -20.22
N GLU A 65 -3.25 -0.52 -19.88
CA GLU A 65 -3.54 0.67 -19.06
C GLU A 65 -4.32 1.75 -19.83
N LEU A 66 -4.43 1.63 -21.15
CA LEU A 66 -5.25 2.54 -21.97
C LEU A 66 -6.74 2.17 -21.96
N GLU A 67 -7.07 0.97 -21.46
CA GLU A 67 -8.44 0.51 -21.35
C GLU A 67 -9.04 1.00 -20.03
N THR A 68 -9.86 2.04 -20.10
CA THR A 68 -10.65 2.54 -18.96
C THR A 68 -12.07 1.98 -19.03
N LEU A 69 -12.51 1.29 -17.99
CA LEU A 69 -13.88 0.75 -17.89
C LEU A 69 -14.87 1.80 -17.35
N PRO A 70 -16.18 1.72 -17.65
CA PRO A 70 -17.18 2.69 -17.19
C PRO A 70 -17.28 2.86 -15.67
N GLU A 71 -16.97 1.81 -14.92
CA GLU A 71 -16.99 1.80 -13.45
C GLU A 71 -15.71 2.40 -12.81
N GLU A 72 -14.66 2.68 -13.58
CA GLU A 72 -13.43 3.26 -13.06
C GLU A 72 -13.57 4.79 -12.86
N LEU A 73 -13.04 5.29 -11.73
CA LEU A 73 -13.22 6.65 -11.24
C LEU A 73 -11.86 7.30 -10.98
N ALA A 74 -11.67 8.56 -11.39
CA ALA A 74 -10.43 9.30 -11.15
C ALA A 74 -10.08 9.44 -9.65
N ASP A 75 -11.09 9.50 -8.79
CA ASP A 75 -10.96 9.44 -7.34
C ASP A 75 -11.71 8.22 -6.79
N PRO A 76 -11.13 7.00 -6.90
CA PRO A 76 -11.86 5.76 -6.67
C PRO A 76 -12.22 5.53 -5.20
N ILE A 77 -11.54 6.22 -4.28
CA ILE A 77 -11.77 6.11 -2.84
C ILE A 77 -12.39 7.38 -2.24
N GLY A 78 -12.71 8.40 -3.04
CA GLY A 78 -13.33 9.63 -2.56
C GLY A 78 -12.43 10.50 -1.67
N ASP A 79 -11.13 10.57 -1.93
CA ASP A 79 -10.22 11.46 -1.20
C ASP A 79 -10.65 12.93 -1.31
N GLY A 80 -11.11 13.37 -2.48
CA GLY A 80 -11.53 14.75 -2.74
C GLY A 80 -12.80 15.14 -1.98
N ALA A 81 -13.77 14.21 -1.90
CA ALA A 81 -15.03 14.43 -1.18
C ALA A 81 -14.83 14.68 0.33
N HIS A 82 -13.71 14.21 0.88
CA HIS A 82 -13.36 14.31 2.29
C HIS A 82 -12.14 15.21 2.53
N SER A 83 -11.89 16.20 1.67
CA SER A 83 -10.71 17.07 1.72
C SER A 83 -11.02 18.49 2.22
N PRO A 84 -11.20 18.71 3.53
CA PRO A 84 -11.61 20.02 4.08
C PRO A 84 -10.53 21.10 3.96
N VAL A 85 -9.26 20.71 3.91
CA VAL A 85 -8.09 21.58 3.71
C VAL A 85 -7.12 20.84 2.78
N LYS A 86 -6.36 21.56 1.94
CA LYS A 86 -5.37 20.93 1.05
C LYS A 86 -4.42 20.05 1.88
N GLY A 87 -4.21 18.83 1.40
CA GLY A 87 -3.38 17.83 2.09
C GLY A 87 -4.12 17.00 3.15
N ILE A 88 -5.29 17.41 3.64
CA ILE A 88 -6.05 16.62 4.62
C ILE A 88 -7.12 15.78 3.91
N VAL A 89 -7.27 14.52 4.28
CA VAL A 89 -8.48 13.73 4.02
C VAL A 89 -9.06 13.26 5.35
N HIS A 90 -10.22 13.79 5.75
CA HIS A 90 -10.89 13.47 7.01
C HIS A 90 -12.18 12.69 6.74
N ARG A 91 -12.03 11.37 6.54
CA ARG A 91 -13.14 10.46 6.22
C ARG A 91 -13.75 9.81 7.47
N TYR A 92 -12.90 9.48 8.44
CA TYR A 92 -13.29 8.76 9.64
C TYR A 92 -13.31 9.71 10.84
N PRO A 93 -14.14 9.46 11.88
CA PRO A 93 -14.30 10.40 12.98
C PRO A 93 -13.03 10.76 13.74
N ASP A 94 -12.10 9.80 13.87
CA ASP A 94 -10.96 9.90 14.78
C ASP A 94 -9.60 9.93 14.09
N ARG A 95 -9.57 10.01 12.75
CA ARG A 95 -8.32 9.92 12.01
C ARG A 95 -8.34 10.59 10.65
N VAL A 96 -7.19 11.15 10.29
CA VAL A 96 -6.99 11.87 9.03
C VAL A 96 -5.85 11.28 8.23
N LEU A 97 -5.91 11.46 6.90
CA LEU A 97 -4.73 11.37 6.06
C LEU A 97 -4.10 12.75 5.95
N LEU A 98 -2.78 12.82 6.07
CA LEU A 98 -1.96 13.99 5.73
C LEU A 98 -1.10 13.66 4.51
N LYS A 99 -1.48 14.21 3.36
CA LYS A 99 -0.81 14.10 2.06
C LYS A 99 0.24 15.20 1.92
N ALA A 100 1.39 15.01 2.56
CA ALA A 100 2.46 16.01 2.58
C ALA A 100 3.16 16.18 1.22
N LEU A 101 3.11 15.16 0.36
CA LEU A 101 3.66 15.17 -1.00
C LEU A 101 2.95 14.19 -1.93
N HIS A 102 3.10 14.41 -3.24
CA HIS A 102 2.56 13.56 -4.31
C HIS A 102 3.65 12.91 -5.18
N ALA A 103 4.80 12.57 -4.58
CA ALA A 103 5.90 11.87 -5.26
C ALA A 103 6.20 10.52 -4.59
N CYS A 104 6.60 9.54 -5.40
CA CYS A 104 6.96 8.20 -4.97
C CYS A 104 8.36 7.81 -5.49
N PRO A 105 9.07 6.85 -4.85
CA PRO A 105 10.32 6.32 -5.39
C PRO A 105 10.08 5.59 -6.72
N VAL A 106 8.93 4.93 -6.84
CA VAL A 106 8.42 4.22 -8.01
C VAL A 106 6.95 4.54 -8.22
N TYR A 107 6.48 4.53 -9.47
CA TYR A 107 5.06 4.67 -9.78
C TYR A 107 4.45 3.31 -10.11
N CYS A 108 3.73 2.73 -9.15
CA CYS A 108 3.09 1.42 -9.28
C CYS A 108 2.06 1.45 -10.43
N ARG A 109 2.07 0.45 -11.32
CA ARG A 109 1.10 0.40 -12.45
C ARG A 109 -0.35 0.14 -12.03
N PHE A 110 -0.56 -0.23 -10.77
CA PHE A 110 -1.86 -0.45 -10.13
C PHE A 110 -2.22 0.66 -9.11
N CYS A 111 -1.49 1.78 -9.08
CA CYS A 111 -1.70 2.82 -8.08
C CYS A 111 -3.11 3.44 -8.19
N PHE A 112 -3.89 3.37 -7.11
CA PHE A 112 -5.24 3.97 -7.11
C PHE A 112 -5.22 5.51 -7.12
N ARG A 113 -4.08 6.14 -6.76
CA ARG A 113 -3.86 7.59 -6.83
C ARG A 113 -3.10 8.04 -8.08
N ARG A 114 -3.03 7.21 -9.12
CA ARG A 114 -2.25 7.49 -10.34
C ARG A 114 -2.65 8.76 -11.11
N GLU A 115 -3.88 9.26 -10.91
CA GLU A 115 -4.36 10.53 -11.49
C GLU A 115 -3.93 11.75 -10.63
N MET A 116 -3.46 11.54 -9.38
CA MET A 116 -3.04 12.59 -8.44
C MET A 116 -1.52 12.62 -8.18
N VAL A 117 -0.87 11.46 -8.25
CA VAL A 117 0.53 11.24 -7.87
C VAL A 117 1.39 11.11 -9.12
N GLY A 118 2.42 11.95 -9.27
CA GLY A 118 3.19 12.03 -10.52
C GLY A 118 4.02 13.31 -10.66
N PRO A 119 4.75 13.48 -11.78
CA PRO A 119 5.34 14.76 -12.18
C PRO A 119 4.29 15.87 -12.17
N GLY A 120 4.60 17.00 -11.53
CA GLY A 120 3.63 18.08 -11.29
C GLY A 120 2.81 17.92 -10.01
N GLY A 121 2.90 16.77 -9.31
CA GLY A 121 2.32 16.59 -8.00
C GLY A 121 3.04 17.43 -6.94
N GLU A 122 2.38 18.48 -6.46
CA GLU A 122 2.95 19.41 -5.49
C GLU A 122 3.12 18.76 -4.11
N ALA A 123 4.27 19.03 -3.48
CA ALA A 123 4.36 18.92 -2.03
C ALA A 123 3.66 20.13 -1.42
N LEU A 124 3.04 19.96 -0.25
CA LEU A 124 2.51 21.10 0.48
C LEU A 124 3.63 22.11 0.68
N ASP A 125 3.38 23.39 0.40
CA ASP A 125 4.33 24.42 0.81
C ASP A 125 4.27 24.64 2.34
N GLY A 126 4.98 25.65 2.83
CA GLY A 126 5.04 25.94 4.26
C GLY A 126 3.68 26.40 4.83
N GLU A 127 2.93 27.21 4.09
CA GLU A 127 1.63 27.74 4.51
C GLU A 127 0.57 26.64 4.46
N GLU A 128 0.56 25.85 3.40
CA GLU A 128 -0.36 24.73 3.21
C GLU A 128 -0.14 23.64 4.27
N LEU A 129 1.12 23.32 4.60
CA LEU A 129 1.43 22.38 5.68
C LEU A 129 1.00 22.94 7.04
N ALA A 130 1.23 24.22 7.30
CA ALA A 130 0.79 24.87 8.54
C ALA A 130 -0.74 24.85 8.68
N ALA A 131 -1.48 25.11 7.59
CA ALA A 131 -2.94 25.01 7.57
C ALA A 131 -3.44 23.58 7.84
N ALA A 132 -2.79 22.58 7.24
CA ALA A 132 -3.12 21.17 7.48
C ALA A 132 -2.84 20.75 8.94
N LEU A 133 -1.72 21.17 9.52
CA LEU A 133 -1.41 20.92 10.94
C LEU A 133 -2.37 21.66 11.87
N SER A 134 -2.75 22.90 11.54
CA SER A 134 -3.74 23.66 12.30
C SER A 134 -5.12 22.99 12.30
N TYR A 135 -5.51 22.37 11.18
CA TYR A 135 -6.76 21.61 11.09
C TYR A 135 -6.78 20.43 12.09
N ILE A 136 -5.64 19.75 12.24
CA ILE A 136 -5.47 18.63 13.17
C ILE A 136 -5.45 19.12 14.61
N ALA A 137 -4.69 20.18 14.88
CA ALA A 137 -4.56 20.75 16.22
C ALA A 137 -5.91 21.27 16.77
N SER A 138 -6.82 21.73 15.92
CA SER A 138 -8.12 22.26 16.34
C SER A 138 -9.20 21.20 16.59
N ARG A 139 -8.86 19.90 16.54
CA ARG A 139 -9.81 18.78 16.55
C ARG A 139 -9.31 17.66 17.47
N GLU A 140 -9.71 17.77 18.73
CA GLU A 140 -9.37 16.83 19.81
C GLU A 140 -9.86 15.40 19.55
N GLU A 141 -10.84 15.21 18.66
CA GLU A 141 -11.30 13.88 18.26
C GLU A 141 -10.29 13.11 17.40
N ILE A 142 -9.32 13.80 16.77
CA ILE A 142 -8.31 13.16 15.92
C ILE A 142 -7.26 12.48 16.79
N TRP A 143 -7.36 11.15 16.86
CA TRP A 143 -6.43 10.30 17.58
C TRP A 143 -5.28 9.78 16.70
N GLU A 144 -5.54 9.58 15.40
CA GLU A 144 -4.53 9.07 14.46
C GLU A 144 -4.33 9.99 13.25
N VAL A 145 -3.06 10.25 12.92
CA VAL A 145 -2.65 10.97 11.71
C VAL A 145 -1.86 10.03 10.80
N ILE A 146 -2.35 9.83 9.58
CA ILE A 146 -1.74 8.93 8.60
C ILE A 146 -0.99 9.73 7.53
N LEU A 147 0.33 9.71 7.55
CA LEU A 147 1.18 10.33 6.52
C LEU A 147 1.15 9.47 5.24
N THR A 148 0.66 10.06 4.14
CA THR A 148 0.48 9.39 2.84
C THR A 148 0.51 10.41 1.69
N GLY A 149 -0.20 10.15 0.59
CA GLY A 149 -0.19 10.94 -0.65
C GLY A 149 0.51 10.15 -1.75
N GLY A 150 1.75 10.52 -2.05
CA GLY A 150 2.73 9.65 -2.67
C GLY A 150 3.35 8.72 -1.63
N ASP A 151 4.65 8.86 -1.39
CA ASP A 151 5.38 8.12 -0.36
C ASP A 151 6.03 9.09 0.65
N PRO A 152 5.61 9.09 1.94
CA PRO A 152 6.11 10.02 2.94
C PRO A 152 7.61 9.86 3.23
N LEU A 153 8.19 8.68 2.99
CA LEU A 153 9.62 8.44 3.19
C LEU A 153 10.49 8.99 2.03
N MET A 154 9.87 9.63 1.04
CA MET A 154 10.59 10.44 0.04
C MET A 154 10.90 11.86 0.54
N LEU A 155 10.29 12.30 1.64
CA LEU A 155 10.62 13.57 2.27
C LEU A 155 12.06 13.56 2.77
N ALA A 156 12.73 14.72 2.70
CA ALA A 156 14.02 14.89 3.35
C ALA A 156 13.88 14.65 4.87
N PRO A 157 14.82 13.96 5.54
CA PRO A 157 14.71 13.64 6.97
C PRO A 157 14.39 14.85 7.86
N ARG A 158 14.98 16.01 7.57
CA ARG A 158 14.69 17.27 8.29
C ARG A 158 13.20 17.66 8.21
N ARG A 159 12.59 17.55 7.02
CA ARG A 159 11.19 17.92 6.82
C ARG A 159 10.26 16.89 7.45
N LEU A 160 10.60 15.60 7.36
CA LEU A 160 9.84 14.54 8.02
C LEU A 160 9.87 14.68 9.55
N ALA A 161 11.05 14.93 10.13
CA ALA A 161 11.22 15.18 11.55
C ALA A 161 10.38 16.38 12.04
N ALA A 162 10.33 17.46 11.27
CA ALA A 162 9.52 18.62 11.61
C ALA A 162 8.01 18.31 11.65
N ILE A 163 7.52 17.48 10.72
CA ILE A 163 6.12 17.04 10.70
C ILE A 163 5.85 16.11 11.90
N VAL A 164 6.71 15.13 12.16
CA VAL A 164 6.55 14.20 13.29
C VAL A 164 6.57 14.96 14.61
N ALA A 165 7.51 15.90 14.81
CA ALA A 165 7.59 16.71 16.02
C ALA A 165 6.37 17.62 16.22
N ALA A 166 5.82 18.19 15.13
CA ALA A 166 4.61 19.00 15.22
C ALA A 166 3.39 18.18 15.64
N LEU A 167 3.27 16.95 15.16
CA LEU A 167 2.20 16.03 15.53
C LEU A 167 2.37 15.47 16.94
N ASP A 168 3.61 15.14 17.35
CA ASP A 168 3.94 14.65 18.70
C ASP A 168 3.67 15.71 19.79
N ALA A 169 3.74 17.00 19.43
CA ALA A 169 3.37 18.09 20.33
C ALA A 169 1.86 18.24 20.57
N MET A 170 1.01 17.47 19.87
CA MET A 170 -0.46 17.52 20.00
C MET A 170 -0.93 16.43 20.97
N PRO A 171 -1.37 16.76 22.21
CA PRO A 171 -1.64 15.75 23.24
C PRO A 171 -2.71 14.71 22.88
N HIS A 172 -3.65 15.05 22.00
CA HIS A 172 -4.71 14.15 21.53
C HIS A 172 -4.26 13.16 20.45
N VAL A 173 -3.12 13.43 19.78
CA VAL A 173 -2.60 12.56 18.71
C VAL A 173 -1.83 11.40 19.34
N GLY A 174 -2.50 10.25 19.45
CA GLY A 174 -1.92 9.03 19.99
C GLY A 174 -1.09 8.23 18.98
N VAL A 175 -1.38 8.37 17.67
CA VAL A 175 -0.70 7.60 16.62
C VAL A 175 -0.33 8.46 15.41
N ILE A 176 0.91 8.32 14.95
CA ILE A 176 1.36 8.74 13.62
C ILE A 176 1.67 7.50 12.80
N ARG A 177 0.90 7.23 11.75
CA ARG A 177 1.14 6.08 10.88
C ARG A 177 1.60 6.52 9.49
N LEU A 178 2.70 5.97 9.01
CA LEU A 178 3.22 6.26 7.68
C LEU A 178 2.83 5.12 6.73
N HIS A 179 2.40 5.44 5.52
CA HIS A 179 2.17 4.45 4.46
C HIS A 179 3.27 4.57 3.41
N SER A 180 4.16 3.57 3.30
CA SER A 180 5.33 3.67 2.44
C SER A 180 5.65 2.38 1.71
N ARG A 181 6.14 2.52 0.48
CA ARG A 181 6.76 1.47 -0.32
C ARG A 181 8.28 1.56 -0.34
N VAL A 182 8.88 2.65 0.15
CA VAL A 182 10.34 2.86 0.20
C VAL A 182 11.11 1.65 0.76
N PRO A 183 10.70 0.97 1.86
CA PRO A 183 11.49 -0.14 2.39
C PRO A 183 11.69 -1.31 1.42
N VAL A 184 10.80 -1.49 0.43
CA VAL A 184 10.92 -2.55 -0.59
C VAL A 184 11.32 -2.02 -1.96
N ALA A 185 11.02 -0.75 -2.27
CA ALA A 185 11.28 -0.16 -3.57
C ALA A 185 12.59 0.65 -3.63
N ASP A 186 13.04 1.22 -2.51
CA ASP A 186 14.28 2.01 -2.41
C ASP A 186 14.91 1.83 -1.01
N PRO A 187 15.31 0.60 -0.63
CA PRO A 187 15.73 0.28 0.74
C PRO A 187 16.92 1.10 1.23
N ALA A 188 17.78 1.59 0.32
CA ALA A 188 18.93 2.42 0.65
C ALA A 188 18.54 3.77 1.28
N ARG A 189 17.32 4.27 1.04
CA ARG A 189 16.79 5.47 1.71
C ARG A 189 16.51 5.29 3.19
N VAL A 190 16.34 4.05 3.64
CA VAL A 190 16.09 3.75 5.05
C VAL A 190 17.41 3.77 5.79
N ASP A 191 18.02 4.95 5.90
CA ASP A 191 19.26 5.21 6.64
C ASP A 191 19.00 5.69 8.07
N ASP A 192 20.07 5.93 8.82
CA ASP A 192 19.97 6.34 10.22
C ASP A 192 19.31 7.72 10.37
N ALA A 193 19.49 8.62 9.40
CA ALA A 193 18.88 9.95 9.41
C ALA A 193 17.36 9.85 9.20
N LEU A 194 16.90 9.02 8.26
CA LEU A 194 15.48 8.76 8.07
C LEU A 194 14.87 8.13 9.32
N VAL A 195 15.51 7.09 9.88
CA VAL A 195 15.00 6.41 11.08
C VAL A 195 14.94 7.37 12.27
N ALA A 196 15.93 8.23 12.45
CA ALA A 196 15.92 9.27 13.48
C ALA A 196 14.76 10.27 13.29
N SER A 197 14.41 10.61 12.04
CA SER A 197 13.31 11.52 11.74
C SER A 197 11.91 10.98 12.07
N LEU A 198 11.80 9.69 12.35
CA LEU A 198 10.55 9.01 12.74
C LEU A 198 10.38 8.90 14.26
N LYS A 199 11.33 9.42 15.06
CA LYS A 199 11.25 9.36 16.52
C LYS A 199 10.29 10.42 17.05
N ALA A 200 9.41 9.99 17.94
CA ALA A 200 8.46 10.80 18.69
C ALA A 200 8.64 10.47 20.18
N ALA A 201 8.35 11.42 21.07
CA ALA A 201 8.52 11.24 22.50
C ALA A 201 7.34 10.50 23.13
N ASP A 202 6.11 10.92 22.79
CA ASP A 202 4.88 10.46 23.42
C ASP A 202 3.93 9.77 22.43
N THR A 203 3.97 10.15 21.15
CA THR A 203 3.11 9.59 20.11
C THR A 203 3.68 8.29 19.52
N ALA A 204 2.83 7.27 19.37
CA ALA A 204 3.24 5.99 18.78
C ALA A 204 3.40 6.10 17.26
N VAL A 205 4.61 5.89 16.76
CA VAL A 205 4.90 5.91 15.31
C VAL A 205 4.83 4.50 14.72
N TRP A 206 3.98 4.31 13.71
CA TRP A 206 3.79 3.05 12.98
C TRP A 206 4.17 3.20 11.51
N LEU A 207 4.62 2.11 10.88
CA LEU A 207 4.85 2.07 9.44
C LEU A 207 4.04 0.94 8.79
N ALA A 208 3.17 1.32 7.86
CA ALA A 208 2.51 0.42 6.94
C ALA A 208 3.36 0.25 5.68
N VAL A 209 3.96 -0.92 5.55
CA VAL A 209 4.84 -1.32 4.44
C VAL A 209 3.98 -1.85 3.31
N HIS A 210 4.06 -1.22 2.15
CA HIS A 210 3.39 -1.68 0.94
C HIS A 210 4.24 -2.72 0.20
N CYS A 211 3.75 -3.96 0.10
CA CYS A 211 4.46 -5.07 -0.55
C CYS A 211 3.46 -6.09 -1.12
N ASN A 212 3.64 -6.53 -2.37
CA ASN A 212 2.66 -7.39 -3.05
C ASN A 212 3.19 -8.76 -3.48
N HIS A 213 4.51 -8.94 -3.58
CA HIS A 213 5.10 -10.20 -4.01
C HIS A 213 6.29 -10.59 -3.12
N PRO A 214 6.49 -11.89 -2.79
CA PRO A 214 7.64 -12.32 -1.97
C PRO A 214 9.00 -11.91 -2.55
N ASP A 215 9.10 -11.76 -3.87
CA ASP A 215 10.36 -11.36 -4.54
C ASP A 215 10.76 -9.92 -4.21
N GLU A 216 9.81 -9.06 -3.81
CA GLU A 216 10.13 -7.71 -3.32
C GLU A 216 10.86 -7.74 -1.95
N LEU A 217 10.84 -8.87 -1.24
CA LEU A 217 11.53 -9.06 0.05
C LEU A 217 12.99 -9.52 -0.16
N THR A 218 13.74 -8.70 -0.89
CA THR A 218 15.18 -8.84 -1.12
C THR A 218 15.98 -8.77 0.19
N GLY A 219 17.29 -9.08 0.14
CA GLY A 219 18.16 -8.96 1.31
C GLY A 219 18.23 -7.52 1.82
N GLU A 220 18.33 -6.57 0.92
CA GLU A 220 18.36 -5.13 1.18
C GLU A 220 17.03 -4.64 1.75
N ALA A 221 15.89 -5.09 1.21
CA ALA A 221 14.58 -4.77 1.74
C ALA A 221 14.39 -5.30 3.17
N LYS A 222 14.80 -6.55 3.42
CA LYS A 222 14.77 -7.15 4.76
C LYS A 222 15.67 -6.39 5.75
N ALA A 223 16.83 -5.92 5.31
CA ALA A 223 17.73 -5.11 6.15
C ALA A 223 17.13 -3.74 6.49
N ALA A 224 16.50 -3.07 5.52
CA ALA A 224 15.78 -1.81 5.74
C ALA A 224 14.63 -1.99 6.74
N LEU A 225 13.82 -3.05 6.58
CA LEU A 225 12.75 -3.39 7.51
C LEU A 225 13.28 -3.73 8.90
N ALA A 226 14.38 -4.46 8.99
CA ALA A 226 15.02 -4.78 10.27
C ALA A 226 15.46 -3.51 10.99
N ARG A 227 16.11 -2.57 10.30
CA ARG A 227 16.54 -1.29 10.88
C ARG A 227 15.37 -0.49 11.47
N LEU A 228 14.23 -0.44 10.78
CA LEU A 228 13.02 0.22 11.29
C LEU A 228 12.46 -0.49 12.53
N ALA A 229 12.37 -1.82 12.49
CA ALA A 229 11.88 -2.61 13.61
C ALA A 229 12.82 -2.56 14.83
N ASP A 230 14.14 -2.56 14.62
CA ASP A 230 15.16 -2.42 15.67
C ASP A 230 15.13 -1.04 16.31
N ALA A 231 14.71 -0.02 15.56
CA ALA A 231 14.39 1.29 16.10
C ALA A 231 13.06 1.32 16.89
N GLY A 232 12.41 0.18 17.11
CA GLY A 232 11.18 0.08 17.89
C GLY A 232 9.91 0.56 17.16
N ILE A 233 9.98 0.77 15.84
CA ILE A 233 8.82 1.16 15.03
C ILE A 233 8.02 -0.11 14.67
N PRO A 234 6.77 -0.27 15.12
CA PRO A 234 5.96 -1.41 14.74
C PRO A 234 5.61 -1.36 13.26
N LEU A 235 5.75 -2.51 12.58
CA LEU A 235 5.55 -2.61 11.13
C LEU A 235 4.30 -3.44 10.82
N VAL A 236 3.46 -2.92 9.94
CA VAL A 236 2.28 -3.60 9.40
C VAL A 236 2.34 -3.67 7.88
N GLY A 237 1.75 -4.70 7.28
CA GLY A 237 1.81 -4.95 5.85
C GLY A 237 0.54 -4.51 5.14
N GLN A 238 0.70 -3.75 4.05
CA GLN A 238 -0.35 -3.44 3.10
C GLN A 238 -0.07 -4.13 1.78
N THR A 239 -0.95 -5.04 1.39
CA THR A 239 -0.90 -5.76 0.12
C THR A 239 -2.18 -5.45 -0.65
N VAL A 240 -2.11 -5.35 -1.98
CA VAL A 240 -3.27 -5.27 -2.87
C VAL A 240 -3.36 -6.60 -3.61
N LEU A 241 -4.56 -7.15 -3.72
CA LEU A 241 -4.82 -8.35 -4.50
C LEU A 241 -4.82 -7.99 -6.00
N LEU A 242 -3.86 -8.53 -6.72
CA LEU A 242 -3.55 -8.16 -8.10
C LEU A 242 -3.45 -9.41 -8.98
N ARG A 243 -4.28 -9.45 -10.03
CA ARG A 243 -4.30 -10.51 -11.03
C ARG A 243 -2.94 -10.65 -11.73
N GLY A 244 -2.43 -11.88 -11.78
CA GLY A 244 -1.13 -12.18 -12.39
C GLY A 244 0.06 -11.69 -11.58
N VAL A 245 -0.15 -11.27 -10.33
CA VAL A 245 0.92 -10.89 -9.40
C VAL A 245 0.85 -11.75 -8.15
N ASN A 246 -0.27 -11.71 -7.43
CA ASN A 246 -0.41 -12.38 -6.14
C ASN A 246 -1.80 -12.99 -5.91
N ASP A 247 -2.56 -13.22 -6.98
CA ASP A 247 -3.86 -13.90 -6.98
C ASP A 247 -3.72 -15.44 -6.86
N ASP A 248 -2.71 -15.91 -6.14
CA ASP A 248 -2.51 -17.31 -5.77
C ASP A 248 -2.17 -17.49 -4.29
N ALA A 249 -2.69 -18.57 -3.69
CA ALA A 249 -2.57 -18.80 -2.25
C ALA A 249 -1.14 -19.17 -1.83
N ALA A 250 -0.37 -19.84 -2.68
CA ALA A 250 1.02 -20.17 -2.38
C ALA A 250 1.90 -18.91 -2.43
N VAL A 251 1.63 -18.00 -3.38
CA VAL A 251 2.31 -16.70 -3.47
C VAL A 251 2.00 -15.85 -2.24
N LEU A 252 0.72 -15.70 -1.85
CA LEU A 252 0.37 -14.95 -0.64
C LEU A 252 0.87 -15.63 0.64
N GLU A 253 0.89 -16.95 0.72
CA GLU A 253 1.50 -17.67 1.84
C GLU A 253 2.99 -17.33 1.96
N ALA A 254 3.74 -17.39 0.87
CA ALA A 254 5.16 -17.04 0.85
C ALA A 254 5.38 -15.57 1.24
N LEU A 255 4.59 -14.65 0.69
CA LEU A 255 4.63 -13.23 1.02
C LEU A 255 4.37 -13.00 2.51
N PHE A 256 3.25 -13.48 3.05
CA PHE A 256 2.85 -13.18 4.42
C PHE A 256 3.76 -13.84 5.45
N ARG A 257 4.28 -15.03 5.19
CA ARG A 257 5.34 -15.63 6.02
C ARG A 257 6.64 -14.83 5.93
N GLY A 258 7.00 -14.36 4.74
CA GLY A 258 8.16 -13.50 4.50
C GLY A 258 8.08 -12.19 5.29
N LEU A 259 6.93 -11.51 5.22
CA LEU A 259 6.65 -10.29 5.97
C LEU A 259 6.78 -10.51 7.48
N VAL A 260 6.15 -11.57 8.01
CA VAL A 260 6.23 -11.88 9.45
C VAL A 260 7.67 -12.19 9.87
N ARG A 261 8.45 -12.91 9.06
CA ARG A 261 9.89 -13.12 9.32
C ARG A 261 10.68 -11.82 9.34
N ALA A 262 10.28 -10.83 8.54
CA ALA A 262 10.83 -9.47 8.54
C ALA A 262 10.21 -8.55 9.61
N ARG A 263 9.44 -9.10 10.58
CA ARG A 263 8.74 -8.37 11.65
C ARG A 263 7.68 -7.39 11.15
N VAL A 264 7.14 -7.62 9.95
CA VAL A 264 5.99 -6.91 9.39
C VAL A 264 4.75 -7.77 9.56
N LYS A 265 3.76 -7.30 10.33
CA LYS A 265 2.49 -8.04 10.49
C LYS A 265 1.56 -7.77 9.30
N PRO A 266 1.18 -8.76 8.48
CA PRO A 266 0.16 -8.57 7.46
C PRO A 266 -1.10 -7.96 8.05
N TYR A 267 -1.51 -6.81 7.55
CA TYR A 267 -2.60 -6.02 8.10
C TYR A 267 -3.78 -5.98 7.15
N TYR A 268 -3.58 -5.46 5.93
CA TYR A 268 -4.61 -5.47 4.91
C TYR A 268 -4.18 -6.20 3.64
N LEU A 269 -5.10 -7.03 3.14
CA LEU A 269 -5.18 -7.38 1.74
C LEU A 269 -6.30 -6.51 1.15
N HIS A 270 -5.95 -5.54 0.32
CA HIS A 270 -6.89 -4.66 -0.35
C HIS A 270 -7.44 -5.34 -1.59
N HIS A 271 -8.76 -5.30 -1.76
CA HIS A 271 -9.35 -5.47 -3.08
C HIS A 271 -8.92 -4.31 -3.97
N GLY A 272 -8.67 -4.58 -5.26
CA GLY A 272 -8.26 -3.53 -6.20
C GLY A 272 -9.30 -2.40 -6.29
N ASP A 273 -8.86 -1.17 -6.13
CA ASP A 273 -9.70 0.02 -6.28
C ASP A 273 -10.08 0.23 -7.76
N LEU A 274 -11.15 0.99 -8.00
CA LEU A 274 -11.69 1.27 -9.34
C LEU A 274 -10.91 2.40 -10.04
N ALA A 275 -9.59 2.34 -10.07
CA ALA A 275 -8.77 3.39 -10.66
C ALA A 275 -8.66 3.23 -12.19
N PRO A 276 -8.64 4.31 -13.00
CA PRO A 276 -8.62 4.21 -14.45
C PRO A 276 -7.43 3.41 -14.97
N GLY A 277 -7.69 2.52 -15.94
CA GLY A 277 -6.62 1.74 -16.58
C GLY A 277 -5.99 0.71 -15.65
N THR A 278 -6.70 0.26 -14.61
CA THR A 278 -6.22 -0.79 -13.69
C THR A 278 -7.06 -2.06 -13.73
N SER A 279 -8.14 -2.08 -14.52
CA SER A 279 -9.05 -3.21 -14.74
C SER A 279 -8.34 -4.56 -14.94
N HIS A 280 -7.27 -4.61 -15.71
CA HIS A 280 -6.48 -5.82 -15.99
C HIS A 280 -5.78 -6.41 -14.75
N PHE A 281 -5.63 -5.65 -13.66
CA PHE A 281 -5.17 -6.14 -12.36
C PHE A 281 -6.30 -6.62 -11.45
N ARG A 282 -7.56 -6.27 -11.73
CA ARG A 282 -8.66 -6.54 -10.82
C ARG A 282 -9.04 -8.03 -10.81
N THR A 283 -9.33 -8.53 -9.61
CA THR A 283 -9.99 -9.83 -9.38
C THR A 283 -11.47 -9.63 -9.08
N SER A 284 -12.26 -10.70 -8.97
CA SER A 284 -13.59 -10.61 -8.37
C SER A 284 -13.51 -10.63 -6.83
N LEU A 285 -14.57 -10.20 -6.15
CA LEU A 285 -14.69 -10.36 -4.69
C LEU A 285 -14.70 -11.84 -4.29
N ASP A 286 -15.36 -12.69 -5.09
CA ASP A 286 -15.41 -14.13 -4.86
C ASP A 286 -14.03 -14.79 -4.96
N ASP A 287 -13.18 -14.32 -5.87
CA ASP A 287 -11.78 -14.75 -5.95
C ASP A 287 -11.02 -14.44 -4.67
N GLY A 288 -11.15 -13.22 -4.16
CA GLY A 288 -10.51 -12.80 -2.91
C GLY A 288 -11.03 -13.57 -1.69
N ARG A 289 -12.36 -13.76 -1.58
CA ARG A 289 -12.98 -14.56 -0.51
C ARG A 289 -12.49 -16.01 -0.53
N ARG A 290 -12.44 -16.62 -1.71
CA ARG A 290 -11.90 -17.98 -1.91
C ARG A 290 -10.42 -18.06 -1.53
N LEU A 291 -9.62 -17.06 -1.90
CA LEU A 291 -8.20 -16.96 -1.53
C LEU A 291 -8.00 -16.88 -0.03
N MET A 292 -8.72 -15.98 0.65
CA MET A 292 -8.68 -15.84 2.10
C MET A 292 -9.10 -17.14 2.82
N LYS A 293 -10.11 -17.84 2.29
CA LYS A 293 -10.52 -19.14 2.81
C LYS A 293 -9.41 -20.19 2.65
N ARG A 294 -8.72 -20.22 1.49
CA ARG A 294 -7.56 -21.12 1.27
C ARG A 294 -6.39 -20.81 2.20
N LEU A 295 -6.16 -19.53 2.54
CA LEU A 295 -5.09 -19.13 3.46
C LEU A 295 -5.38 -19.50 4.91
N ARG A 296 -6.66 -19.56 5.31
CA ARG A 296 -7.05 -20.02 6.65
C ARG A 296 -6.59 -21.46 6.86
N GLY A 297 -5.88 -21.70 7.96
CA GLY A 297 -5.29 -23.01 8.27
C GLY A 297 -3.95 -23.29 7.59
N ARG A 298 -3.66 -22.68 6.42
CA ARG A 298 -2.32 -22.77 5.80
C ARG A 298 -1.30 -21.95 6.55
N VAL A 299 -1.62 -20.68 6.84
CA VAL A 299 -0.72 -19.77 7.55
C VAL A 299 -1.21 -19.48 8.96
N SER A 300 -0.27 -19.20 9.86
CA SER A 300 -0.57 -18.86 11.26
C SER A 300 -1.46 -17.63 11.37
N GLY A 301 -2.15 -17.46 12.50
CA GLY A 301 -2.99 -16.27 12.74
C GLY A 301 -2.23 -14.94 12.64
N LEU A 302 -0.92 -14.94 12.91
CA LEU A 302 -0.07 -13.75 12.75
C LEU A 302 0.08 -13.33 11.28
N CYS A 303 -0.01 -14.28 10.34
CA CYS A 303 0.12 -14.06 8.91
C CYS A 303 -1.21 -13.71 8.23
N GLN A 304 -2.33 -13.71 8.95
CA GLN A 304 -3.66 -13.51 8.38
C GLN A 304 -3.98 -12.02 8.30
N PRO A 305 -4.08 -11.41 7.11
CA PRO A 305 -4.56 -10.04 6.98
C PRO A 305 -6.09 -9.99 7.10
N THR A 306 -6.63 -8.78 7.27
CA THR A 306 -8.03 -8.51 6.95
C THR A 306 -8.16 -8.23 5.46
N TYR A 307 -9.05 -8.93 4.76
CA TYR A 307 -9.37 -8.63 3.37
C TYR A 307 -10.44 -7.53 3.30
N VAL A 308 -10.10 -6.40 2.67
CA VAL A 308 -10.91 -5.18 2.70
C VAL A 308 -11.20 -4.63 1.32
N LEU A 309 -12.39 -4.08 1.15
CA LEU A 309 -12.80 -3.26 0.01
C LEU A 309 -12.92 -1.82 0.49
N ASP A 310 -12.24 -0.87 -0.15
CA ASP A 310 -12.58 0.55 0.03
C ASP A 310 -13.83 0.83 -0.79
N ILE A 311 -14.92 1.20 -0.12
CA ILE A 311 -16.21 1.41 -0.78
C ILE A 311 -16.10 2.71 -1.60
N PRO A 312 -16.38 2.67 -2.93
CA PRO A 312 -16.34 3.84 -3.77
C PRO A 312 -17.19 4.99 -3.23
N GLY A 313 -16.74 6.22 -3.43
CA GLY A 313 -17.40 7.42 -2.91
C GLY A 313 -17.01 7.82 -1.49
N GLY A 314 -15.99 7.18 -0.89
CA GLY A 314 -15.44 7.60 0.39
C GLY A 314 -16.16 7.04 1.62
N HIS A 315 -16.95 5.97 1.46
CA HIS A 315 -17.62 5.32 2.59
C HIS A 315 -16.69 4.45 3.45
N GLY A 316 -15.42 4.36 3.06
CA GLY A 316 -14.37 3.71 3.84
C GLY A 316 -14.24 2.21 3.57
N LYS A 317 -13.27 1.61 4.25
CA LYS A 317 -12.88 0.21 4.14
C LYS A 317 -13.86 -0.69 4.89
N ALA A 318 -14.44 -1.66 4.19
CA ALA A 318 -15.26 -2.72 4.75
C ALA A 318 -14.53 -4.07 4.65
N PRO A 319 -14.49 -4.88 5.73
CA PRO A 319 -14.06 -6.27 5.66
C PRO A 319 -15.00 -7.06 4.74
N VAL A 320 -14.43 -7.75 3.74
CA VAL A 320 -15.17 -8.55 2.75
C VAL A 320 -14.63 -9.97 2.66
N GLY A 321 -14.17 -10.49 3.82
CA GLY A 321 -13.60 -11.82 3.96
C GLY A 321 -14.62 -12.96 3.80
N PRO A 322 -14.18 -14.21 4.00
CA PRO A 322 -15.06 -15.37 4.05
C PRO A 322 -15.87 -15.41 5.35
N ASP A 323 -17.11 -15.89 5.25
CA ASP A 323 -17.99 -16.15 6.38
C ASP A 323 -17.80 -17.59 6.88
N TYR A 324 -17.60 -17.75 8.18
CA TYR A 324 -17.44 -19.06 8.83
C TYR A 324 -18.65 -19.45 9.68
N LEU A 325 -19.59 -18.54 9.90
CA LEU A 325 -20.75 -18.74 10.77
C LEU A 325 -22.03 -18.70 9.93
N THR A 326 -22.91 -19.67 10.16
CA THR A 326 -24.27 -19.70 9.60
C THR A 326 -25.28 -20.05 10.70
N GLY A 327 -26.56 -19.80 10.45
CA GLY A 327 -27.64 -20.01 11.43
C GLY A 327 -27.84 -18.82 12.38
N ASP A 328 -28.82 -18.95 13.27
CA ASP A 328 -29.25 -17.89 14.18
C ASP A 328 -29.51 -18.43 15.60
N ALA A 329 -29.84 -17.53 16.53
CA ALA A 329 -30.10 -17.90 17.92
C ALA A 329 -31.30 -18.84 18.10
N GLY A 330 -32.27 -18.85 17.17
CA GLY A 330 -33.47 -19.68 17.25
C GLY A 330 -33.27 -21.10 16.71
N THR A 331 -32.40 -21.27 15.73
CA THR A 331 -32.11 -22.54 15.05
C THR A 331 -30.77 -23.18 15.46
N GLY A 332 -29.95 -22.42 16.20
CA GLY A 332 -28.58 -22.79 16.54
C GLY A 332 -27.59 -22.37 15.44
N HIS A 333 -26.32 -22.24 15.81
CA HIS A 333 -25.28 -21.84 14.87
C HIS A 333 -24.54 -23.05 14.30
N THR A 334 -24.00 -22.89 13.09
CA THR A 334 -23.04 -23.81 12.49
C THR A 334 -21.78 -23.04 12.11
N VAL A 335 -20.63 -23.51 12.60
CA VAL A 335 -19.32 -22.93 12.38
C VAL A 335 -18.50 -23.83 11.46
N GLU A 336 -17.92 -23.26 10.41
CA GLU A 336 -17.02 -23.97 9.50
C GLU A 336 -15.56 -23.85 9.98
N ASP A 337 -14.84 -24.97 10.05
CA ASP A 337 -13.42 -24.99 10.37
C ASP A 337 -12.52 -24.77 9.13
N TYR A 338 -11.19 -24.78 9.33
CA TYR A 338 -10.23 -24.56 8.25
C TYR A 338 -10.14 -25.70 7.23
N GLN A 339 -10.66 -26.89 7.58
CA GLN A 339 -10.74 -28.05 6.69
C GLN A 339 -12.06 -28.09 5.92
N GLY A 340 -12.99 -27.16 6.21
CA GLY A 340 -14.32 -27.11 5.61
C GLY A 340 -15.37 -27.94 6.35
N ASN A 341 -15.04 -28.54 7.49
CA ASN A 341 -16.02 -29.29 8.28
C ASN A 341 -16.94 -28.32 9.02
N ARG A 342 -18.21 -28.71 9.16
CA ARG A 342 -19.25 -27.90 9.81
C ARG A 342 -19.59 -28.45 11.17
N HIS A 343 -19.54 -27.58 12.17
CA HIS A 343 -19.73 -27.92 13.58
C HIS A 343 -20.91 -27.15 14.16
N ALA A 344 -21.86 -27.84 14.80
CA ALA A 344 -22.96 -27.18 15.51
C ALA A 344 -22.44 -26.45 16.77
N TYR A 345 -22.98 -25.27 17.04
CA TYR A 345 -22.68 -24.48 18.23
C TYR A 345 -23.97 -23.91 18.88
N PRO A 346 -24.26 -24.23 20.16
CA PRO A 346 -23.51 -25.16 21.00
C PRO A 346 -23.52 -26.59 20.42
N PRO A 347 -22.51 -27.43 20.71
CA PRO A 347 -22.50 -28.81 20.25
C PRO A 347 -23.76 -29.54 20.71
N LYS A 348 -24.38 -30.33 19.81
CA LYS A 348 -25.51 -31.19 20.18
C LYS A 348 -25.01 -32.19 21.23
N ARG A 349 -25.62 -32.19 22.42
CA ARG A 349 -25.37 -33.22 23.42
C ARG A 349 -25.98 -34.52 22.89
N GLY A 350 -25.14 -35.56 22.75
CA GLY A 350 -25.55 -36.89 22.31
C GLY A 350 -26.39 -37.63 23.34
#